data_AF-A0A967CM15-F1
#
_entry.id   AF-A0A967CM15-F1
#
_cell.length_a   1.000
_cell.length_b   1.000
_cell.length_c   1.000
_cell.angle_alpha   90.00
_cell.angle_beta   90.00
_cell.angle_gamma   90.00
#
_symmetry.space_group_name_H-M   'P 1'
#
loop_
_entity.id
_entity.type
_entity.pdbx_description
1 polymer ?
#
loop_
_entity_poly.entity_id
_entity_poly.type
_entity_poly.pdbx_seq_one_letter_code
_entity_poly.pdbx_strand_id
1 'polypeptide(L)'
;MIERYSTPEMSALFSDTARFARYLEIELHALDAQARYGAVPQAAAAACRTRAPQVDEHLVRAITEREVVTNHDVAAFVDVAQDRIGGPEAAWLHHGLTSSDVVDTAWCAMLRDAAELIDSALGALLDVLVREARAHRATVMVGRTHGIHAEPTTFGTKVALWALQVASAAHRGGRGARGIRRGAKGQFSHAAQAEPDFCRNTVGSGSRRARQSASRAAERRTVARTRHFTLVGRAHHLARHRSTDVLHDQAPHPLGRHLGSRRRPDAHQPRVDSRCGVFSISALGTR
;
A
#
# COMPACT_ATOMS: atom_id res chain seq x y z
N MET A 1 -10.96 -3.38 -3.39
CA MET A 1 -10.39 -3.83 -2.09
C MET A 1 -11.38 -4.76 -1.41
N ILE A 2 -10.93 -5.79 -0.68
CA ILE A 2 -11.87 -6.66 0.07
C ILE A 2 -12.20 -5.94 1.39
N GLU A 3 -13.41 -5.40 1.49
CA GLU A 3 -13.86 -4.51 2.57
C GLU A 3 -13.51 -5.05 3.97
N ARG A 4 -13.87 -6.31 4.25
CA ARG A 4 -13.62 -6.98 5.54
C ARG A 4 -12.15 -7.02 5.97
N TYR A 5 -11.20 -7.01 5.03
CA TYR A 5 -9.77 -7.20 5.29
C TYR A 5 -8.92 -5.97 5.01
N SER A 6 -9.55 -4.84 4.71
CA SER A 6 -8.87 -3.59 4.37
C SER A 6 -9.05 -2.58 5.50
N THR A 7 -8.00 -1.84 5.84
CA THR A 7 -8.15 -0.72 6.78
C THR A 7 -8.72 0.49 6.05
N PRO A 8 -9.44 1.42 6.74
CA PRO A 8 -9.98 2.61 6.11
C PRO A 8 -8.92 3.45 5.38
N GLU A 9 -7.72 3.57 5.95
CA GLU A 9 -6.62 4.36 5.40
C GLU A 9 -6.11 3.73 4.10
N MET A 10 -5.93 2.41 4.06
CA MET A 10 -5.48 1.71 2.86
C MET A 10 -6.58 1.73 1.77
N SER A 11 -7.84 1.55 2.15
CA SER A 11 -8.98 1.64 1.22
C SER A 11 -9.10 3.03 0.61
N ALA A 12 -8.92 4.09 1.41
CA ALA A 12 -8.98 5.47 0.94
C ALA A 12 -7.91 5.74 -0.14
N LEU A 13 -6.67 5.26 0.06
CA LEU A 13 -5.59 5.42 -0.92
C LEU A 13 -5.90 4.81 -2.29
N PHE A 14 -6.61 3.67 -2.31
CA PHE A 14 -6.96 2.91 -3.52
C PHE A 14 -8.41 3.09 -3.97
N SER A 15 -9.09 4.13 -3.48
CA SER A 15 -10.43 4.51 -3.97
C SER A 15 -10.35 5.15 -5.35
N ASP A 16 -11.42 5.06 -6.13
CA ASP A 16 -11.49 5.71 -7.46
C ASP A 16 -11.39 7.23 -7.36
N THR A 17 -11.98 7.83 -6.32
CA THR A 17 -11.82 9.25 -6.01
C THR A 17 -10.35 9.61 -5.81
N ALA A 18 -9.61 8.85 -4.99
CA ALA A 18 -8.19 9.11 -4.76
C ALA A 18 -7.30 8.79 -5.98
N ARG A 19 -7.73 7.87 -6.85
CA ARG A 19 -7.07 7.57 -8.12
C ARG A 19 -7.22 8.72 -9.11
N PHE A 20 -8.45 9.16 -9.38
CA PHE A 20 -8.70 10.25 -10.33
C PHE A 20 -8.23 11.62 -9.81
N ALA A 21 -8.23 11.84 -8.49
CA ALA A 21 -7.60 13.02 -7.89
C ALA A 21 -6.10 13.07 -8.20
N ARG A 22 -5.41 11.92 -8.13
CA ARG A 22 -4.00 11.84 -8.52
C ARG A 22 -3.81 12.04 -10.01
N TYR A 23 -4.69 11.51 -10.86
CA TYR A 23 -4.62 11.74 -12.31
C TYR A 23 -4.70 13.23 -12.59
N LEU A 24 -5.70 13.91 -12.04
CA LEU A 24 -5.90 15.35 -12.22
C LEU A 24 -4.69 16.15 -11.73
N GLU A 25 -4.15 15.87 -10.55
CA GLU A 25 -2.95 16.56 -10.08
C GLU A 25 -1.72 16.33 -10.98
N ILE A 26 -1.54 15.10 -11.50
CA ILE A 26 -0.45 14.80 -12.43
C ILE A 26 -0.61 15.58 -13.74
N GLU A 27 -1.82 15.65 -14.29
CA GLU A 27 -2.14 16.43 -15.49
C GLU A 27 -1.84 17.92 -15.29
N LEU A 28 -2.32 18.50 -14.18
CA LEU A 28 -2.13 19.92 -13.88
C LEU A 28 -0.64 20.24 -13.66
N HIS A 29 0.09 19.35 -13.00
CA HIS A 29 1.53 19.50 -12.85
C HIS A 29 2.28 19.37 -14.18
N ALA A 30 1.83 18.49 -15.08
CA ALA A 30 2.43 18.36 -16.40
C ALA A 30 2.18 19.63 -17.24
N LEU A 31 0.97 20.20 -17.17
CA LEU A 31 0.63 21.48 -17.77
C LEU A 31 1.49 22.62 -17.25
N ASP A 32 1.65 22.74 -15.93
CA ASP A 32 2.50 23.76 -15.31
C ASP A 32 3.95 23.65 -15.81
N ALA A 33 4.48 22.43 -15.89
CA ALA A 33 5.82 22.18 -16.42
C ALA A 33 5.92 22.59 -17.90
N GLN A 34 4.97 22.18 -18.74
CA GLN A 34 4.95 22.53 -20.16
C GLN A 34 4.82 24.04 -20.39
N ALA A 35 4.06 24.75 -19.56
CA ALA A 35 3.92 26.20 -19.61
C ALA A 35 5.23 26.93 -19.27
N ARG A 36 6.03 26.42 -18.32
CA ARG A 36 7.36 26.95 -18.01
C ARG A 36 8.33 26.85 -19.19
N TYR A 37 8.21 25.80 -20.01
CA TYR A 37 9.02 25.61 -21.22
C TYR A 37 8.42 26.26 -22.48
N GLY A 38 7.27 26.94 -22.37
CA GLY A 38 6.61 27.60 -23.49
C GLY A 38 5.92 26.65 -24.49
N ALA A 39 5.77 25.36 -24.15
CA ALA A 39 5.06 24.39 -24.99
C ALA A 39 3.53 24.53 -24.89
N VAL A 40 3.04 25.05 -23.77
CA VAL A 40 1.63 25.38 -23.51
C VAL A 40 1.55 26.86 -23.08
N PRO A 41 0.50 27.61 -23.46
CA PRO A 41 0.31 28.97 -22.96
C PRO A 41 0.20 29.02 -21.43
N GLN A 42 0.91 29.95 -20.78
CA GLN A 42 0.83 30.17 -19.32
C GLN A 42 -0.61 30.40 -18.84
N ALA A 43 -1.40 31.15 -19.62
CA ALA A 43 -2.81 31.39 -19.33
C ALA A 43 -3.63 30.10 -19.34
N ALA A 44 -3.32 29.14 -20.22
CA ALA A 44 -4.04 27.87 -20.29
C ALA A 44 -3.75 26.99 -19.07
N ALA A 45 -2.49 26.84 -18.68
CA ALA A 45 -2.13 26.10 -17.46
C ALA A 45 -2.77 26.72 -16.21
N ALA A 46 -2.71 28.05 -16.07
CA ALA A 46 -3.34 28.77 -14.96
C ALA A 46 -4.87 28.60 -14.95
N ALA A 47 -5.52 28.66 -16.11
CA ALA A 47 -6.97 28.48 -16.23
C ALA A 47 -7.40 27.04 -15.91
N CYS A 48 -6.66 26.03 -16.37
CA CYS A 48 -6.90 24.63 -16.03
C CYS A 48 -6.74 24.38 -14.53
N ARG A 49 -5.70 24.94 -13.90
CA ARG A 49 -5.49 24.84 -12.45
C ARG A 49 -6.61 25.51 -11.65
N THR A 50 -7.04 26.69 -12.07
CA THR A 50 -8.07 27.48 -11.38
C THR A 50 -9.46 26.84 -11.49
N ARG A 51 -9.78 26.26 -12.65
CA ARG A 51 -11.08 25.63 -12.94
C ARG A 51 -11.07 24.11 -12.76
N ALA A 52 -10.00 23.55 -12.22
CA ALA A 52 -9.90 22.10 -12.02
C ALA A 52 -11.06 21.63 -11.14
N PRO A 53 -11.80 20.57 -11.55
CA PRO A 53 -12.93 20.10 -10.77
C PRO A 53 -12.47 19.49 -9.45
N GLN A 54 -13.30 19.60 -8.43
CA GLN A 54 -13.16 18.73 -7.26
C GLN A 54 -13.43 17.29 -7.70
N VAL A 55 -12.52 16.38 -7.36
CA VAL A 55 -12.74 14.96 -7.59
C VAL A 55 -13.57 14.39 -6.45
N ASP A 56 -14.84 14.13 -6.73
CA ASP A 56 -15.82 13.53 -5.83
C ASP A 56 -16.50 12.31 -6.48
N GLU A 57 -17.49 11.72 -5.81
CA GLU A 57 -18.23 10.58 -6.35
C GLU A 57 -19.05 10.92 -7.61
N HIS A 58 -19.46 12.17 -7.78
CA HIS A 58 -20.19 12.61 -8.96
C HIS A 58 -19.29 12.62 -10.19
N LEU A 59 -18.05 13.11 -10.04
CA LEU A 59 -17.04 13.06 -11.11
C LEU A 59 -16.67 11.61 -11.44
N VAL A 60 -16.42 10.78 -10.42
CA VAL A 60 -16.11 9.35 -10.61
C VAL A 60 -17.21 8.67 -11.42
N ARG A 61 -18.48 8.89 -11.08
CA ARG A 61 -19.61 8.33 -11.83
C ARG A 61 -19.64 8.80 -13.27
N ALA A 62 -19.43 10.10 -13.52
CA ALA A 62 -19.37 10.64 -14.89
C ALA A 62 -18.25 10.00 -15.73
N ILE A 63 -17.07 9.75 -15.12
CA ILE A 63 -15.96 9.06 -15.78
C ILE A 63 -16.34 7.62 -16.10
N THR A 64 -16.91 6.88 -15.16
CA THR A 64 -17.34 5.49 -15.37
C THR A 64 -18.40 5.38 -16.47
N GLU A 65 -19.36 6.31 -16.51
CA GLU A 65 -20.37 6.38 -17.58
C GLU A 65 -19.73 6.68 -18.93
N ARG A 66 -18.74 7.58 -18.98
CA ARG A 66 -17.99 7.89 -20.20
C ARG A 66 -17.13 6.71 -20.66
N GLU A 67 -16.56 5.95 -19.73
CA GLU A 67 -15.73 4.77 -20.02
C GLU A 67 -16.49 3.68 -20.79
N VAL A 68 -17.80 3.54 -20.53
CA VAL A 68 -18.67 2.62 -21.30
C VAL A 68 -18.68 2.97 -22.79
N VAL A 69 -18.57 4.25 -23.12
CA VAL A 69 -18.56 4.74 -24.51
C VAL A 69 -17.15 4.70 -25.10
N THR A 70 -16.14 5.15 -24.36
CA THR A 70 -14.76 5.24 -24.87
C THR A 70 -14.05 3.89 -24.89
N ASN A 71 -14.50 2.92 -24.08
CA ASN A 71 -13.81 1.66 -23.78
C ASN A 71 -12.34 1.88 -23.38
N HIS A 72 -12.06 3.02 -22.75
CA HIS A 72 -10.73 3.43 -22.29
C HIS A 72 -10.84 4.42 -21.12
N ASP A 73 -10.31 4.01 -19.97
CA ASP A 73 -10.37 4.72 -18.68
C ASP A 73 -9.74 6.13 -18.71
N VAL A 74 -8.51 6.28 -19.18
CA VAL A 74 -7.83 7.58 -19.25
C VAL A 74 -8.50 8.50 -20.25
N ALA A 75 -8.94 8.00 -21.41
CA ALA A 75 -9.67 8.81 -22.38
C ALA A 75 -10.99 9.33 -21.78
N ALA A 76 -11.73 8.47 -21.06
CA ALA A 76 -12.94 8.89 -20.35
C ALA A 76 -12.67 9.94 -19.27
N PHE A 77 -11.59 9.75 -18.51
CA PHE A 77 -11.15 10.73 -17.52
C PHE A 77 -10.81 12.08 -18.15
N VAL A 78 -10.03 12.10 -19.23
CA VAL A 78 -9.63 13.34 -19.93
C VAL A 78 -10.86 14.04 -20.49
N ASP A 79 -11.76 13.32 -21.17
CA ASP A 79 -13.00 13.89 -21.73
C ASP A 79 -13.82 14.59 -20.65
N VAL A 80 -14.07 13.91 -19.52
CA VAL A 80 -14.87 14.45 -18.42
C VAL A 80 -14.15 15.60 -17.73
N ALA A 81 -12.84 15.50 -17.51
CA ALA A 81 -12.07 16.58 -16.89
C ALA A 81 -12.03 17.84 -17.77
N GLN A 82 -11.87 17.69 -19.08
CA GLN A 82 -11.90 18.79 -20.04
C GLN A 82 -13.28 19.47 -20.06
N ASP A 83 -14.36 18.69 -20.10
CA ASP A 83 -15.74 19.21 -20.04
C ASP A 83 -15.98 20.04 -18.76
N ARG A 84 -15.49 19.56 -17.61
CA ARG A 84 -15.63 20.27 -16.33
C ARG A 84 -14.79 21.53 -16.22
N ILE A 85 -13.57 21.55 -16.76
CA ILE A 85 -12.71 22.75 -16.79
C ILE A 85 -13.34 23.80 -17.72
N GLY A 86 -13.82 23.36 -18.88
CA GLY A 86 -14.47 24.19 -19.88
C GLY A 86 -13.54 25.20 -20.56
N GLY A 87 -14.06 25.82 -21.62
CA GLY A 87 -13.33 26.79 -22.43
C GLY A 87 -12.23 26.18 -23.32
N PRO A 88 -11.62 26.99 -24.20
CA PRO A 88 -10.60 26.52 -25.13
C PRO A 88 -9.31 26.05 -24.43
N GLU A 89 -9.05 26.51 -23.21
CA GLU A 89 -7.85 26.14 -22.46
C GLU A 89 -7.87 24.67 -22.03
N ALA A 90 -9.06 24.09 -21.80
CA ALA A 90 -9.21 22.70 -21.40
C ALA A 90 -8.60 21.72 -22.41
N ALA A 91 -8.57 22.07 -23.69
CA ALA A 91 -7.98 21.25 -24.76
C ALA A 91 -6.48 20.97 -24.56
N TRP A 92 -5.79 21.75 -23.72
CA TRP A 92 -4.39 21.50 -23.37
C TRP A 92 -4.20 20.40 -22.33
N LEU A 93 -5.24 20.01 -21.59
CA LEU A 93 -5.17 18.89 -20.66
C LEU A 93 -4.75 17.62 -21.41
N HIS A 94 -3.83 16.83 -20.86
CA HIS A 94 -3.23 15.66 -21.49
C HIS A 94 -2.34 15.93 -22.72
N HIS A 95 -2.01 17.18 -23.03
CA HIS A 95 -1.15 17.52 -24.16
C HIS A 95 0.24 16.87 -24.03
N GLY A 96 0.67 16.12 -25.05
CA GLY A 96 2.00 15.49 -25.08
C GLY A 96 2.22 14.36 -24.07
N LEU A 97 1.16 13.87 -23.41
CA LEU A 97 1.19 12.72 -22.52
C LEU A 97 0.60 11.48 -23.18
N THR A 98 1.01 10.32 -22.68
CA THR A 98 0.34 9.03 -22.94
C THR A 98 -0.40 8.57 -21.70
N SER A 99 -1.37 7.66 -21.86
CA SER A 99 -2.11 7.06 -20.74
C SER A 99 -1.19 6.50 -19.65
N SER A 100 -0.08 5.86 -20.05
CA SER A 100 0.89 5.29 -19.11
C SER A 100 1.65 6.33 -18.29
N ASP A 101 1.91 7.53 -18.83
CA ASP A 101 2.58 8.59 -18.08
C ASP A 101 1.78 8.97 -16.82
N VAL A 102 0.45 9.04 -16.94
CA VAL A 102 -0.47 9.38 -15.85
C VAL A 102 -0.67 8.18 -14.93
N VAL A 103 -1.06 7.04 -15.49
CA VAL A 103 -1.43 5.82 -14.75
C VAL A 103 -0.25 5.32 -13.92
N ASP A 104 0.93 5.14 -14.52
CA ASP A 104 2.07 4.58 -13.80
C ASP A 104 2.57 5.52 -12.70
N THR A 105 2.51 6.84 -12.94
CA THR A 105 2.92 7.85 -11.97
C THR A 105 1.97 7.87 -10.78
N ALA A 106 0.66 7.82 -11.03
CA ALA A 106 -0.35 7.73 -10.00
C ALA A 106 -0.17 6.45 -9.17
N TRP A 107 0.03 5.30 -9.82
CA TRP A 107 0.30 4.04 -9.13
C TRP A 107 1.57 4.10 -8.28
N CYS A 108 2.64 4.73 -8.77
CA CYS A 108 3.85 4.88 -7.98
C CYS A 108 3.63 5.76 -6.74
N ALA A 109 2.86 6.85 -6.87
CA ALA A 109 2.48 7.70 -5.74
C ALA A 109 1.63 6.92 -4.72
N MET A 110 0.60 6.20 -5.17
CA MET A 110 -0.26 5.38 -4.31
C MET A 110 0.53 4.28 -3.59
N LEU A 111 1.45 3.60 -4.28
CA LEU A 111 2.29 2.56 -3.69
C LEU A 111 3.30 3.12 -2.69
N ARG A 112 3.82 4.34 -2.90
CA ARG A 112 4.66 5.04 -1.93
C ARG A 112 3.85 5.32 -0.65
N ASP A 113 2.66 5.89 -0.78
CA ASP A 113 1.82 6.26 0.37
C ASP A 113 1.38 5.00 1.14
N ALA A 114 1.02 3.93 0.42
CA ALA A 114 0.70 2.63 1.01
C ALA A 114 1.90 2.01 1.74
N ALA A 115 3.11 2.17 1.20
CA ALA A 115 4.33 1.69 1.86
C ALA A 115 4.60 2.44 3.17
N GLU A 116 4.30 3.74 3.24
CA GLU A 116 4.44 4.54 4.46
C GLU A 116 3.45 4.09 5.55
N LEU A 117 2.20 3.78 5.19
CA LEU A 117 1.24 3.18 6.13
C LEU A 117 1.74 1.82 6.66
N ILE A 118 2.27 0.98 5.79
CA ILE A 118 2.79 -0.35 6.17
C ILE A 118 4.01 -0.20 7.08
N ASP A 119 4.93 0.71 6.76
CA ASP A 119 6.14 0.91 7.55
C ASP A 119 5.81 1.46 8.95
N SER A 120 4.81 2.36 9.06
CA SER A 120 4.28 2.82 10.34
C SER A 120 3.68 1.67 11.16
N ALA A 121 2.85 0.83 10.55
CA ALA A 121 2.26 -0.33 11.21
C ALA A 121 3.31 -1.37 11.65
N LEU A 122 4.37 -1.57 10.86
CA LEU A 122 5.49 -2.44 11.22
C LEU A 122 6.29 -1.87 12.41
N GLY A 123 6.45 -0.55 12.49
CA GLY A 123 7.07 0.13 13.64
C GLY A 123 6.27 -0.11 14.91
N ALA A 124 4.95 0.16 14.89
CA ALA A 124 4.08 -0.07 16.02
C ALA A 124 4.07 -1.55 16.47
N LEU A 125 4.07 -2.49 15.52
CA LEU A 125 4.16 -3.92 15.83
C LEU A 125 5.51 -4.28 16.46
N LEU A 126 6.61 -3.70 15.98
CA LEU A 126 7.93 -3.93 16.55
C LEU A 126 7.99 -3.47 18.01
N ASP A 127 7.44 -2.29 18.32
CA ASP A 127 7.41 -1.76 19.69
C ASP A 127 6.63 -2.68 20.65
N VAL A 128 5.48 -3.19 20.19
CA VAL A 128 4.70 -4.19 20.94
C VAL A 128 5.54 -5.45 21.18
N LEU A 129 6.14 -6.03 20.13
CA LEU A 129 6.94 -7.25 20.25
C LEU A 129 8.15 -7.06 21.18
N VAL A 130 8.83 -5.90 21.14
CA VAL A 130 9.96 -5.60 22.02
C VAL A 130 9.50 -5.51 23.47
N ARG A 131 8.37 -4.84 23.74
CA ARG A 131 7.79 -4.76 25.08
C ARG A 131 7.42 -6.15 25.62
N GLU A 132 6.70 -6.95 24.84
CA GLU A 132 6.31 -8.31 25.23
C GLU A 132 7.52 -9.22 25.45
N ALA A 133 8.54 -9.12 24.59
CA ALA A 133 9.78 -9.88 24.74
C ALA A 133 10.51 -9.55 26.05
N ARG A 134 10.53 -8.27 26.46
CA ARG A 134 11.10 -7.83 27.74
C ARG A 134 10.28 -8.28 28.93
N ALA A 135 8.95 -8.11 28.88
CA ALA A 135 8.03 -8.51 29.94
C ALA A 135 8.15 -10.01 30.26
N HIS A 136 8.32 -10.84 29.22
CA HIS A 136 8.40 -12.30 29.35
C HIS A 136 9.81 -12.87 29.26
N ARG A 137 10.85 -12.05 29.49
CA ARG A 137 12.27 -12.47 29.37
C ARG A 137 12.58 -13.74 30.16
N ALA A 138 12.02 -13.86 31.36
CA ALA A 138 12.25 -14.98 32.29
C ALA A 138 11.09 -16.00 32.34
N THR A 139 10.05 -15.84 31.52
CA THR A 139 8.92 -16.79 31.48
C THR A 139 9.36 -18.08 30.80
N VAL A 140 9.73 -19.10 31.59
CA VAL A 140 10.18 -20.40 31.09
C VAL A 140 9.05 -21.14 30.37
N MET A 141 9.37 -21.78 29.25
CA MET A 141 8.47 -22.63 28.49
C MET A 141 9.23 -23.81 27.88
N VAL A 142 8.52 -24.90 27.54
CA VAL A 142 9.13 -26.01 26.81
C VAL A 142 9.45 -25.61 25.36
N GLY A 143 10.70 -25.80 24.95
CA GLY A 143 11.09 -25.69 23.55
C GLY A 143 10.48 -26.83 22.73
N ARG A 144 10.26 -26.60 21.42
CA ARG A 144 9.74 -27.65 20.54
C ARG A 144 10.47 -27.67 19.21
N THR A 145 10.99 -28.83 18.82
CA THR A 145 11.57 -29.12 17.50
C THR A 145 10.73 -30.20 16.82
N HIS A 146 10.37 -30.00 15.55
CA HIS A 146 9.38 -30.86 14.85
C HIS A 146 8.04 -31.04 15.59
N GLY A 147 7.70 -30.13 16.51
CA GLY A 147 6.51 -30.23 17.36
C GLY A 147 6.67 -31.09 18.63
N ILE A 148 7.81 -31.74 18.83
CA ILE A 148 8.13 -32.57 19.99
C ILE A 148 8.88 -31.73 21.03
N HIS A 149 8.72 -32.07 22.32
CA HIS A 149 9.43 -31.41 23.41
C HIS A 149 10.95 -31.50 23.22
N ALA A 150 11.59 -30.35 23.34
CA ALA A 150 13.03 -30.17 23.31
C ALA A 150 13.47 -29.45 24.60
N GLU A 151 14.69 -28.92 24.61
CA GLU A 151 15.22 -28.19 25.75
C GLU A 151 14.35 -26.96 26.14
N PRO A 152 14.28 -26.59 27.43
CA PRO A 152 13.57 -25.41 27.88
C PRO A 152 14.07 -24.11 27.21
N THR A 153 13.16 -23.17 26.99
CA THR A 153 13.45 -21.82 26.50
C THR A 153 12.60 -20.80 27.27
N THR A 154 12.59 -19.53 26.86
CA THR A 154 11.68 -18.52 27.43
C THR A 154 10.75 -17.95 26.38
N PHE A 155 9.52 -17.61 26.78
CA PHE A 155 8.56 -16.95 25.90
C PHE A 155 9.12 -15.61 25.37
N GLY A 156 9.82 -14.85 26.22
CA GLY A 156 10.51 -13.62 25.80
C GLY A 156 11.53 -13.85 24.69
N THR A 157 12.32 -14.94 24.75
CA THR A 157 13.28 -15.30 23.68
C THR A 157 12.56 -15.55 22.35
N LYS A 158 11.39 -16.18 22.40
CA LYS A 158 10.59 -16.45 21.22
C LYS A 158 9.99 -15.19 20.60
N VAL A 159 9.45 -14.30 21.42
CA VAL A 159 8.91 -13.02 20.96
C VAL A 159 10.04 -12.12 20.44
N ALA A 160 11.24 -12.15 21.04
CA ALA A 160 12.41 -11.44 20.55
C ALA A 160 12.82 -11.88 19.13
N LEU A 161 12.76 -13.18 18.84
CA LEU A 161 12.97 -13.70 17.48
C LEU A 161 11.94 -13.13 16.49
N TRP A 162 10.67 -12.99 16.90
CA TRP A 162 9.66 -12.35 16.06
C TRP A 162 9.99 -10.88 15.82
N ALA A 163 10.37 -10.15 16.85
CA ALA A 163 10.79 -8.74 16.75
C ALA A 163 11.93 -8.57 15.73
N LEU A 164 12.96 -9.43 15.80
CA LEU A 164 14.10 -9.39 14.87
C LEU A 164 13.68 -9.54 13.41
N GLN A 165 12.75 -10.46 13.10
CA GLN A 165 12.33 -10.63 11.71
C GLN A 165 11.41 -9.48 11.24
N VAL A 166 10.62 -8.86 12.14
CA VAL A 166 9.85 -7.63 11.81
C VAL A 166 10.79 -6.49 11.52
N ALA A 167 11.81 -6.26 12.35
CA ALA A 167 12.82 -5.24 12.12
C ALA A 167 13.53 -5.44 10.77
N SER A 168 13.87 -6.69 10.44
CA SER A 168 14.46 -7.05 9.13
C SER A 168 13.51 -6.78 7.96
N ALA A 169 12.21 -6.99 8.14
CA ALA A 169 11.19 -6.73 7.13
C ALA A 169 10.92 -5.24 6.94
N ALA A 170 10.95 -4.45 8.02
CA ALA A 170 10.87 -2.99 7.99
C ALA A 170 12.07 -2.39 7.26
N HIS A 171 13.29 -2.86 7.55
CA HIS A 171 14.51 -2.39 6.88
C HIS A 171 14.48 -2.63 5.36
N ARG A 172 14.04 -3.82 4.93
CA ARG A 172 13.85 -4.15 3.50
C ARG A 172 12.73 -3.34 2.86
N GLY A 173 11.65 -3.11 3.61
CA GLY A 173 10.54 -2.23 3.27
C GLY A 173 10.95 -0.83 2.84
N GLY A 174 11.69 -0.16 3.72
CA GLY A 174 12.20 1.18 3.45
C GLY A 174 13.07 1.24 2.20
N ARG A 175 13.81 0.16 1.87
CA ARG A 175 14.57 0.08 0.60
C ARG A 175 13.64 0.00 -0.61
N GLY A 176 12.59 -0.83 -0.55
CA GLY A 176 11.58 -0.95 -1.61
C GLY A 176 10.81 0.36 -1.84
N ALA A 177 10.37 1.04 -0.78
CA ALA A 177 9.70 2.34 -0.88
C ALA A 177 10.61 3.42 -1.51
N ARG A 178 11.92 3.39 -1.20
CA ARG A 178 12.91 4.24 -1.87
C ARG A 178 13.10 3.88 -3.36
N GLY A 179 13.01 2.59 -3.70
CA GLY A 179 13.07 2.10 -5.08
C GLY A 179 11.87 2.57 -5.92
N ILE A 180 10.66 2.48 -5.37
CA ILE A 180 9.42 2.94 -6.03
C ILE A 180 9.49 4.45 -6.31
N ARG A 181 9.89 5.26 -5.31
CA ARG A 181 10.10 6.71 -5.49
C ARG A 181 11.09 7.04 -6.61
N ARG A 182 12.17 6.25 -6.74
CA ARG A 182 13.17 6.43 -7.81
C ARG A 182 12.62 6.00 -9.18
N GLY A 183 11.87 4.89 -9.22
CA GLY A 183 11.37 4.29 -10.46
C GLY A 183 10.31 5.13 -11.16
N ALA A 184 9.45 5.80 -10.40
CA ALA A 184 8.41 6.70 -10.90
C ALA A 184 8.98 7.87 -11.72
N LYS A 185 10.14 8.39 -11.31
CA LYS A 185 10.82 9.50 -12.01
C LYS A 185 11.35 9.15 -13.39
N GLY A 186 11.50 7.86 -13.69
CA GLY A 186 11.97 7.39 -14.99
C GLY A 186 10.87 7.16 -16.03
N GLN A 187 9.58 7.26 -15.64
CA GLN A 187 8.47 6.88 -16.52
C GLN A 187 7.94 7.99 -17.41
N PHE A 188 8.30 9.25 -17.16
CA PHE A 188 7.77 10.39 -17.90
C PHE A 188 8.28 10.49 -19.34
N SER A 189 7.43 10.96 -20.26
CA SER A 189 7.79 11.42 -21.60
C SER A 189 8.86 12.54 -21.57
N HIS A 190 9.63 12.73 -22.66
CA HIS A 190 10.78 13.66 -22.70
C HIS A 190 10.42 15.11 -22.28
N ALA A 191 9.18 15.55 -22.51
CA ALA A 191 8.70 16.87 -22.12
C ALA A 191 8.48 17.01 -20.60
N ALA A 192 7.95 15.98 -19.92
CA ALA A 192 7.72 15.98 -18.47
C ALA A 192 8.99 15.66 -17.65
N GLN A 193 10.02 15.05 -18.27
CA GLN A 193 11.33 14.79 -17.65
C GLN A 193 12.20 16.04 -17.44
N ALA A 194 11.89 17.16 -18.10
CA ALA A 194 12.71 18.36 -18.07
C ALA A 194 12.70 19.06 -16.70
N GLU A 195 11.69 18.81 -15.87
CA GLU A 195 11.36 19.65 -14.72
C GLU A 195 11.63 18.94 -13.36
N PRO A 196 12.61 19.40 -12.56
CA PRO A 196 12.96 18.80 -11.27
C PRO A 196 11.84 18.94 -10.21
N ASP A 197 11.03 20.00 -10.27
CA ASP A 197 9.98 20.27 -9.29
C ASP A 197 8.75 19.39 -9.53
N PHE A 198 8.42 19.06 -10.78
CA PHE A 198 7.37 18.11 -11.14
C PHE A 198 7.61 16.76 -10.46
N CYS A 199 8.82 16.19 -10.60
CA CYS A 199 9.21 14.96 -9.90
C CYS A 199 9.24 15.10 -8.37
N ARG A 200 9.53 16.30 -7.85
CA ARG A 200 9.60 16.58 -6.40
C ARG A 200 8.21 16.69 -5.79
N ASN A 201 7.28 17.37 -6.46
CA ASN A 201 5.92 17.66 -6.01
C ASN A 201 4.99 16.45 -6.21
N THR A 202 5.20 15.64 -7.26
CA THR A 202 4.43 14.42 -7.50
C THR A 202 5.01 13.17 -6.80
N VAL A 203 6.35 13.04 -6.73
CA VAL A 203 7.02 11.81 -6.26
C VAL A 203 8.11 11.95 -5.18
N GLY A 204 8.42 13.16 -4.69
CA GLY A 204 9.41 13.43 -3.64
C GLY A 204 10.83 13.66 -4.17
N SER A 205 11.83 13.96 -3.32
CA SER A 205 13.21 14.34 -3.75
C SER A 205 14.14 13.13 -4.06
N GLY A 206 15.07 13.29 -5.02
CA GLY A 206 16.15 12.32 -5.37
C GLY A 206 16.17 11.84 -6.83
N SER A 207 17.25 12.07 -7.59
CA SER A 207 17.33 11.82 -9.03
C SER A 207 18.06 10.52 -9.41
N ARG A 208 17.52 9.77 -10.39
CA ARG A 208 18.28 8.99 -11.40
C ARG A 208 17.33 8.45 -12.48
N ARG A 209 17.75 8.55 -13.75
CA ARG A 209 17.02 8.06 -14.94
C ARG A 209 16.81 6.55 -14.90
N ALA A 210 15.64 6.08 -15.31
CA ALA A 210 15.39 4.67 -15.61
C ALA A 210 14.56 4.54 -16.89
N ARG A 211 14.95 3.66 -17.82
CA ARG A 211 14.18 3.32 -19.04
C ARG A 211 13.12 2.24 -18.75
N GLN A 212 12.20 2.08 -19.70
CA GLN A 212 10.91 1.39 -19.69
C GLN A 212 10.77 0.00 -19.04
N SER A 213 9.64 -0.13 -18.33
CA SER A 213 8.68 -1.24 -18.08
C SER A 213 9.05 -2.71 -17.82
N ALA A 214 10.22 -3.27 -18.15
CA ALA A 214 10.37 -4.74 -18.08
C ALA A 214 10.90 -5.32 -16.73
N SER A 215 11.65 -4.56 -15.93
CA SER A 215 12.43 -5.18 -14.81
C SER A 215 11.73 -5.23 -13.44
N ARG A 216 10.47 -4.77 -13.30
CA ARG A 216 9.94 -4.35 -11.98
C ARG A 216 8.92 -5.28 -11.32
N ALA A 217 8.45 -6.33 -11.99
CA ALA A 217 7.52 -7.30 -11.40
C ALA A 217 8.18 -8.16 -10.30
N ALA A 218 9.49 -8.41 -10.42
CA ALA A 218 10.26 -9.23 -9.49
C ALA A 218 10.44 -8.53 -8.12
N GLU A 219 10.73 -7.22 -8.12
CA GLU A 219 11.00 -6.48 -6.89
C GLU A 219 9.73 -6.20 -6.08
N ARG A 220 8.61 -5.91 -6.75
CA ARG A 220 7.26 -5.73 -6.15
C ARG A 220 6.77 -7.00 -5.45
N ARG A 221 6.99 -8.18 -6.05
CA ARG A 221 6.58 -9.47 -5.49
C ARG A 221 7.47 -9.94 -4.34
N THR A 222 8.76 -9.59 -4.35
CA THR A 222 9.71 -10.12 -3.35
C THR A 222 9.54 -9.45 -1.99
N VAL A 223 9.28 -8.13 -1.94
CA VAL A 223 9.09 -7.40 -0.66
C VAL A 223 7.78 -7.81 0.04
N ALA A 224 6.68 -7.97 -0.71
CA ALA A 224 5.41 -8.46 -0.15
C ALA A 224 5.53 -9.90 0.37
N ARG A 225 6.24 -10.78 -0.36
CA ARG A 225 6.44 -12.20 0.00
C ARG A 225 7.30 -12.42 1.24
N THR A 226 8.38 -11.66 1.44
CA THR A 226 9.22 -11.82 2.65
C THR A 226 8.50 -11.35 3.93
N ARG A 227 7.63 -10.34 3.82
CA ARG A 227 6.76 -9.84 4.90
C ARG A 227 5.65 -10.84 5.26
N HIS A 228 5.23 -11.63 4.28
CA HIS A 228 4.14 -12.59 4.36
C HIS A 228 4.45 -13.82 5.22
N PHE A 229 5.60 -14.45 4.97
CA PHE A 229 5.98 -15.70 5.62
C PHE A 229 6.21 -15.54 7.12
N THR A 230 6.64 -14.34 7.54
CA THR A 230 6.92 -14.00 8.94
C THR A 230 5.66 -13.87 9.78
N LEU A 231 4.54 -13.36 9.24
CA LEU A 231 3.29 -13.22 9.97
C LEU A 231 2.50 -14.54 10.07
N VAL A 232 2.44 -15.35 9.00
CA VAL A 232 1.71 -16.63 8.95
C VAL A 232 2.28 -17.68 9.90
N GLY A 233 3.60 -17.86 9.90
CA GLY A 233 4.25 -18.84 10.78
C GLY A 233 4.03 -18.56 12.28
N ARG A 234 3.74 -17.30 12.64
CA ARG A 234 3.57 -16.85 14.03
C ARG A 234 2.16 -16.99 14.54
N ALA A 235 1.17 -16.65 13.73
CA ALA A 235 -0.22 -16.87 14.10
C ALA A 235 -0.56 -18.37 14.14
N HIS A 236 0.05 -19.19 13.27
CA HIS A 236 -0.02 -20.66 13.41
C HIS A 236 0.64 -21.17 14.71
N HIS A 237 1.70 -20.48 15.14
CA HIS A 237 2.41 -20.82 16.36
C HIS A 237 1.66 -20.36 17.63
N LEU A 238 1.08 -19.15 17.65
CA LEU A 238 0.22 -18.65 18.74
C LEU A 238 -1.04 -19.51 18.89
N ALA A 239 -1.67 -19.90 17.78
CA ALA A 239 -2.79 -20.84 17.77
C ALA A 239 -2.43 -22.20 18.41
N ARG A 240 -1.17 -22.66 18.27
CA ARG A 240 -0.68 -23.91 18.89
C ARG A 240 -0.35 -23.81 20.38
N HIS A 241 -0.03 -22.63 20.92
CA HIS A 241 0.07 -22.44 22.39
C HIS A 241 -1.29 -22.25 23.06
N ARG A 242 -2.33 -22.06 22.25
CA ARG A 242 -3.73 -21.89 22.67
C ARG A 242 -4.60 -23.10 22.39
N SER A 243 -4.04 -24.17 21.80
CA SER A 243 -4.74 -25.45 21.74
C SER A 243 -4.98 -25.95 23.16
N THR A 244 -6.12 -26.59 23.37
CA THR A 244 -6.62 -27.06 24.67
C THR A 244 -5.61 -27.89 25.47
N ASP A 245 -4.67 -28.53 24.79
CA ASP A 245 -3.69 -29.43 25.39
C ASP A 245 -2.37 -28.73 25.80
N VAL A 246 -2.19 -27.43 25.47
CA VAL A 246 -0.88 -26.72 25.56
C VAL A 246 -0.99 -25.31 26.18
N LEU A 247 -2.10 -24.95 26.85
CA LEU A 247 -2.39 -23.60 27.37
C LEU A 247 -1.18 -22.92 28.06
N HIS A 248 -0.52 -22.00 27.35
CA HIS A 248 0.63 -21.23 27.85
C HIS A 248 0.49 -19.70 27.65
N ASP A 249 -0.44 -19.22 26.83
CA ASP A 249 -0.60 -17.78 26.53
C ASP A 249 -2.06 -17.41 26.20
N GLN A 250 -2.56 -16.28 26.73
CA GLN A 250 -3.88 -15.72 26.43
C GLN A 250 -3.76 -14.30 25.86
N ALA A 251 -4.38 -14.04 24.70
CA ALA A 251 -4.44 -12.68 24.16
C ALA A 251 -5.41 -11.81 24.98
N PRO A 252 -5.06 -10.56 25.33
CA PRO A 252 -6.02 -9.64 25.90
C PRO A 252 -7.10 -9.29 24.86
N HIS A 253 -8.37 -9.35 25.29
CA HIS A 253 -9.53 -8.96 24.50
C HIS A 253 -10.07 -7.62 25.04
N PRO A 254 -10.23 -6.57 24.22
CA PRO A 254 -10.63 -5.23 24.70
C PRO A 254 -12.10 -5.14 25.16
N LEU A 255 -12.86 -6.20 24.96
CA LEU A 255 -14.20 -6.38 25.50
C LEU A 255 -14.15 -7.70 26.25
N GLY A 256 -14.25 -7.68 27.58
CA GLY A 256 -14.26 -8.87 28.46
C GLY A 256 -15.48 -9.78 28.25
N ARG A 257 -15.80 -10.14 27.01
CA ARG A 257 -16.88 -11.05 26.64
C ARG A 257 -16.28 -12.35 26.12
N HIS A 258 -16.36 -13.38 26.96
CA HIS A 258 -16.28 -14.78 26.56
C HIS A 258 -17.32 -15.06 25.46
N LEU A 259 -16.91 -15.03 24.20
CA LEU A 259 -17.72 -15.49 23.07
C LEU A 259 -17.02 -16.65 22.37
N GLY A 260 -16.79 -17.71 23.16
CA GLY A 260 -16.67 -19.08 22.65
C GLY A 260 -17.99 -19.56 22.06
N SER A 261 -17.95 -20.62 21.26
CA SER A 261 -19.14 -21.22 20.65
C SER A 261 -20.24 -21.45 21.71
N ARG A 262 -21.51 -21.16 21.40
CA ARG A 262 -22.66 -21.32 22.32
C ARG A 262 -22.82 -22.74 22.91
N ARG A 263 -22.03 -23.72 22.45
CA ARG A 263 -22.07 -25.13 22.85
C ARG A 263 -20.94 -25.58 23.77
N ARG A 264 -19.88 -24.77 23.97
CA ARG A 264 -18.77 -25.07 24.91
C ARG A 264 -18.19 -23.77 25.51
N PRO A 265 -18.36 -23.49 26.81
CA PRO A 265 -17.84 -22.28 27.45
C PRO A 265 -16.30 -22.21 27.45
N ASP A 266 -15.62 -23.35 27.37
CA ASP A 266 -14.16 -23.50 27.40
C ASP A 266 -13.50 -23.41 26.00
N ALA A 267 -14.30 -23.26 24.94
CA ALA A 267 -13.81 -23.16 23.57
C ALA A 267 -13.32 -21.73 23.25
N HIS A 268 -12.04 -21.46 23.53
CA HIS A 268 -11.37 -20.23 23.10
C HIS A 268 -10.85 -20.36 21.67
N GLN A 269 -11.52 -19.69 20.72
CA GLN A 269 -11.13 -19.72 19.31
C GLN A 269 -10.25 -18.50 18.97
N PRO A 270 -9.05 -18.69 18.38
CA PRO A 270 -8.16 -17.57 18.07
C PRO A 270 -8.65 -16.85 16.80
N ARG A 271 -9.62 -15.94 16.95
CA ARG A 271 -10.26 -15.21 15.83
C ARG A 271 -9.32 -14.26 15.08
N VAL A 272 -8.23 -13.82 15.71
CA VAL A 272 -7.17 -13.03 15.04
C VAL A 272 -6.28 -13.95 14.21
N ASP A 273 -5.95 -15.14 14.73
CA ASP A 273 -5.15 -16.14 13.99
C ASP A 273 -5.95 -16.75 12.82
N SER A 274 -7.28 -16.81 12.89
CA SER A 274 -8.11 -17.26 11.76
C SER A 274 -8.13 -16.30 10.57
N ARG A 275 -7.68 -15.04 10.75
CA ARG A 275 -7.41 -14.12 9.63
C ARG A 275 -6.13 -14.49 8.86
N CYS A 276 -5.41 -15.54 9.27
CA CYS A 276 -4.29 -16.07 8.51
C CYS A 276 -4.63 -16.45 7.07
N GLY A 277 -5.89 -16.78 6.80
CA GLY A 277 -6.35 -17.10 5.44
C GLY A 277 -6.14 -15.95 4.45
N VAL A 278 -6.10 -14.69 4.90
CA VAL A 278 -5.77 -13.53 4.06
C VAL A 278 -4.35 -13.66 3.49
N PHE A 279 -3.44 -14.28 4.25
CA PHE A 279 -2.12 -14.55 3.75
C PHE A 279 -2.16 -15.64 2.66
N SER A 280 -2.92 -16.73 2.82
CA SER A 280 -3.00 -17.77 1.78
C SER A 280 -3.44 -17.28 0.39
N ILE A 281 -4.20 -16.18 0.29
CA ILE A 281 -4.60 -15.54 -0.98
C ILE A 281 -3.38 -15.09 -1.80
N SER A 282 -2.32 -14.60 -1.15
CA SER A 282 -1.13 -14.09 -1.85
C SER A 282 -0.23 -15.19 -2.39
N ALA A 283 -0.38 -16.44 -1.91
CA ALA A 283 0.38 -17.60 -2.37
C ALA A 283 -0.27 -18.31 -3.57
N LEU A 284 -1.58 -18.12 -3.79
CA LEU A 284 -2.35 -18.77 -4.85
C LEU A 284 -2.21 -18.10 -6.22
N GLY A 285 -1.76 -16.84 -6.31
CA GLY A 285 -1.55 -16.12 -7.57
C GLY A 285 -0.30 -16.54 -8.37
N THR A 286 0.21 -17.75 -8.16
CA THR A 286 1.39 -18.31 -8.87
C THR A 286 1.16 -19.73 -9.38
N ARG A 287 -0.06 -20.07 -9.79
CA ARG A 287 -0.30 -21.18 -10.71
C ARG A 287 -0.84 -20.62 -12.01
#